data_AF-A0A257PXB8-F1
#
_entry.id   AF-A0A257PXB8-F1
#
_cell.length_a   1.000
_cell.length_b   1.000
_cell.length_c   1.000
_cell.angle_alpha   90.00
_cell.angle_beta   90.00
_cell.angle_gamma   90.00
#
_symmetry.space_group_name_H-M   'P 1'
#
loop_
_entity.id
_entity.type
_entity.pdbx_description
1 polymer ?
#
loop_
_entity_poly.entity_id
_entity_poly.type
_entity_poly.pdbx_seq_one_letter_code
_entity_poly.pdbx_strand_id
1 'polypeptide(L)' 'MMSDLEYARKLDELDRLLNDPDIPMQPDRIWSLLADVSRPEVTLGRSSSDSMMWHTSQR' A
#
# COMPACT_ATOMS: atom_id res chain seq x y z
N MET A 1 10.72 1.15 -7.29
CA MET A 1 10.30 1.28 -5.87
C MET A 1 9.35 2.45 -5.74
N MET A 2 8.04 2.15 -5.65
CA MET A 2 7.06 3.15 -5.22
C MET A 2 7.34 3.50 -3.76
N SER A 3 7.31 4.79 -3.45
CA SER A 3 7.37 5.26 -2.07
C SER A 3 6.04 5.02 -1.34
N ASP A 4 6.10 4.91 -0.01
CA ASP A 4 4.89 4.77 0.83
C ASP A 4 3.87 5.90 0.59
N LEU A 5 4.35 7.11 0.26
CA LEU A 5 3.50 8.26 -0.07
C LEU A 5 2.77 8.08 -1.40
N GLU A 6 3.44 7.55 -2.41
CA GLU A 6 2.81 7.25 -3.71
C GLU A 6 1.79 6.12 -3.58
N TYR A 7 2.10 5.12 -2.77
CA TYR A 7 1.17 4.04 -2.45
C TYR A 7 -0.10 4.57 -1.75
N ALA A 8 0.07 5.40 -0.71
CA ALA A 8 -1.05 6.02 -0.01
C ALA A 8 -1.93 6.87 -0.94
N ARG A 9 -1.33 7.67 -1.82
CA ARG A 9 -2.07 8.47 -2.80
C ARG A 9 -2.90 7.62 -3.78
N LYS A 10 -2.36 6.48 -4.21
CA LYS A 10 -3.09 5.56 -5.11
C LYS A 10 -4.28 4.90 -4.40
N LEU A 11 -4.14 4.59 -3.10
CA LEU A 11 -5.25 4.09 -2.30
C LEU A 11 -6.34 5.13 -2.09
N ASP A 12 -5.98 6.39 -1.79
CA ASP A 12 -6.95 7.49 -1.67
C ASP A 12 -7.72 7.71 -2.98
N GLU A 13 -7.04 7.60 -4.13
CA GLU A 13 -7.67 7.73 -5.45
C GLU A 13 -8.62 6.56 -5.74
N LEU A 14 -8.21 5.33 -5.41
CA LEU A 14 -9.04 4.14 -5.56
C LEU A 14 -10.29 4.21 -4.67
N ASP A 15 -10.14 4.66 -3.42
CA ASP A 15 -11.24 4.83 -2.47
C ASP A 15 -12.29 5.81 -3.02
N ARG A 16 -11.86 6.96 -3.52
CA ARG A 16 -12.76 7.95 -4.14
C ARG A 16 -13.49 7.38 -5.36
N LEU A 17 -12.79 6.67 -6.25
CA LEU A 17 -13.41 6.11 -7.45
C LEU A 17 -14.47 5.04 -7.15
N LEU A 18 -14.38 4.36 -6.01
CA LEU A 18 -15.31 3.30 -5.63
C LEU A 18 -16.44 3.81 -4.73
N ASN A 19 -16.17 4.81 -3.90
CA ASN A 19 -17.07 5.21 -2.82
C ASN A 19 -17.67 6.61 -2.99
N ASP A 20 -17.17 7.44 -3.91
CA ASP A 20 -17.69 8.78 -4.16
C ASP A 20 -18.80 8.76 -5.23
N PRO A 21 -20.07 9.02 -4.88
CA PRO A 21 -21.17 9.04 -5.84
C PRO A 21 -21.10 10.21 -6.83
N ASP A 22 -20.33 11.27 -6.51
CA ASP A 22 -20.12 12.42 -7.40
C ASP A 22 -19.06 12.12 -8.47
N ILE A 23 -18.30 11.03 -8.32
CA ILE A 23 -17.31 10.59 -9.28
C ILE A 23 -17.88 9.44 -10.11
N PRO A 24 -18.00 9.61 -11.45
CA PRO A 24 -18.37 8.51 -12.32
C PRO A 24 -17.36 7.38 -12.19
N MET A 25 -17.85 6.16 -11.94
CA MET A 25 -17.02 4.98 -11.83
C MET A 25 -16.22 4.76 -13.12
N GLN A 26 -14.89 4.72 -13.01
CA GLN A 26 -13.97 4.52 -14.12
C GLN A 26 -13.29 3.15 -14.01
N PRO A 27 -13.87 2.09 -14.61
CA PRO A 27 -13.39 0.72 -14.44
C PRO A 27 -11.95 0.54 -14.92
N ASP A 28 -11.58 1.12 -16.07
CA ASP A 28 -10.20 1.03 -16.59
C ASP A 28 -9.17 1.62 -15.62
N ARG A 29 -9.54 2.71 -14.94
CA ARG A 29 -8.68 3.39 -13.98
C ARG A 29 -8.57 2.62 -12.67
N ILE A 30 -9.68 2.06 -12.20
CA ILE A 30 -9.71 1.16 -11.03
C ILE A 30 -8.77 -0.03 -11.27
N TRP A 31 -8.88 -0.70 -12.42
CA TRP A 31 -8.02 -1.83 -12.76
C TRP A 31 -6.55 -1.45 -12.88
N SER A 32 -6.26 -0.28 -13.45
CA SER A 32 -4.90 0.24 -13.54
C SER A 32 -4.30 0.53 -12.16
N LEU A 33 -5.06 1.17 -11.26
CA LEU A 33 -4.64 1.44 -9.88
C LEU A 33 -4.40 0.13 -9.11
N LEU A 34 -5.33 -0.83 -9.21
CA LEU A 34 -5.19 -2.16 -8.61
C LEU A 34 -3.96 -2.91 -9.10
N ALA A 35 -3.68 -2.88 -10.41
CA ALA A 35 -2.51 -3.50 -11.01
C ALA A 35 -1.20 -2.87 -10.51
N ASP A 36 -1.21 -1.58 -10.17
CA ASP A 36 -0.03 -0.88 -9.64
C ASP A 36 0.19 -1.14 -8.15
N VAL A 37 -0.87 -1.09 -7.33
CA VAL A 37 -0.76 -1.32 -5.87
C VAL A 37 -0.55 -2.78 -5.50
N SER A 38 -0.97 -3.72 -6.36
CA SER A 38 -0.73 -5.15 -6.18
C SER A 38 0.69 -5.60 -6.54
N ARG A 39 1.52 -4.71 -7.13
CA ARG A 39 2.91 -5.04 -7.43
C ARG A 39 3.68 -5.27 -6.13
N PRO A 40 4.36 -6.42 -5.97
CA PRO A 40 5.10 -6.77 -4.76
C PRO A 40 6.36 -5.92 -4.51
N GLU A 41 6.52 -4.75 -5.14
CA GLU A 41 7.64 -3.84 -4.86
C GLU A 41 7.54 -3.20 -3.45
N VAL A 42 6.38 -3.30 -2.81
CA VAL A 42 6.15 -2.90 -1.41
C VAL A 42 6.46 -4.09 -0.49
N THR A 43 7.72 -4.51 -0.39
CA THR A 43 8.21 -5.34 0.73
C THR A 43 9.73 -5.47 0.70
N LEU A 44 10.47 -4.38 0.93
CA LEU A 44 11.80 -4.50 1.56
C LEU A 44 12.24 -3.13 2.12
N GLY A 45 11.61 -2.70 3.21
CA GLY A 45 12.02 -1.44 3.86
C GLY A 45 11.58 -1.26 5.30
N ARG A 46 10.66 -2.10 5.83
CA ARG A 46 10.16 -1.91 7.19
C ARG A 46 9.61 -3.19 7.83
N SER A 47 10.41 -4.25 7.82
CA SER A 47 10.20 -5.38 8.75
C SER A 47 11.52 -6.11 9.00
N SER A 48 12.45 -5.43 9.67
CA SER A 48 13.64 -6.09 10.25
C SER A 48 14.08 -5.45 11.58
N SER A 49 13.32 -4.50 12.13
CA SER A 49 13.70 -3.84 13.40
C SER A 49 12.92 -4.30 14.62
N ASP A 50 11.88 -5.14 14.48
CA ASP A 50 11.12 -5.67 15.63
C ASP A 50 11.58 -7.07 16.09
N SER A 51 12.50 -7.71 15.37
CA SER A 51 12.90 -9.10 15.68
C SER A 51 14.16 -9.22 16.54
N MET A 52 14.62 -8.14 17.18
CA MET A 52 15.86 -8.14 17.98
C MET A 52 15.67 -7.63 19.41
N MET A 53 14.59 -8.07 20.09
CA MET A 53 14.31 -7.74 21.50
C MET A 53 13.83 -8.96 22.33
N TRP A 54 14.12 -10.21 21.95
CA TRP A 54 13.71 -11.38 22.77
C TRP A 54 14.77 -12.44 23.10
N HIS A 55 16.05 -12.24 22.76
CA HIS A 55 17.08 -13.27 23.02
C HIS A 55 18.06 -13.00 24.17
N THR A 56 18.00 -11.88 24.87
CA THR A 56 18.95 -11.61 25.96
C THR A 56 18.25 -11.17 27.23
N SER A 57 17.49 -12.09 27.82
CA SER A 57 17.34 -12.11 29.28
C SER A 57 17.15 -13.56 29.74
N GLN A 58 18.16 -14.37 29.44
CA GLN A 58 18.49 -15.54 30.24
C GLN A 58 19.91 -15.32 30.78
N ARG A 59 20.02 -14.79 32.00
CA ARG A 59 20.90 -15.26 33.08
C ARG A 59 20.94 -14.25 34.22
#